data_AF-A0A914YDR9-F1
#
_entry.id   AF-A0A914YDR9-F1
#
_cell.length_a   1.000
_cell.length_b   1.000
_cell.length_c   1.000
_cell.angle_alpha   90.00
_cell.angle_beta   90.00
_cell.angle_gamma   90.00
#
_symmetry.space_group_name_H-M   'P 1'
#
loop_
_entity.id
_entity.type
_entity.pdbx_description
1 polymer ?
#
loop_
_entity_poly.entity_id
_entity_poly.type
_entity_poly.pdbx_seq_one_letter_code
_entity_poly.pdbx_strand_id
1 'polypeptide(L)'
;MLYDILPNTNPDTIVLQYTYFANIDKYIFITLRNGHSTHKNYHILRGSDIVADIAIRKFSTTLAVINGDKIILPKNIQWYLTYVETRKFVECNYESAEKVNLTAPRLVPHRAVELVTEFVDIFIENGQIPFLSFGTLLGWYRDCGIISHTHDIDFNVFATEYDPTIEKIFINNPEFTLKHRIGKREHSIEYTFTLHHKVPGYNATPVDIFYLYNHNETHEWSPFLSDFYQLIRGKSVLQN
;
A
#
# COMPACT_ATOMS: atom_id res chain seq x y z
N MET A 1 13.48 -4.45 -23.15
CA MET A 1 13.34 -5.49 -22.11
C MET A 1 12.44 -6.57 -22.69
N LEU A 2 12.99 -7.76 -22.91
CA LEU A 2 12.22 -8.95 -23.24
C LEU A 2 12.14 -9.79 -21.97
N TYR A 3 10.96 -10.36 -21.73
CA TYR A 3 10.67 -11.16 -20.54
C TYR A 3 10.54 -12.62 -20.98
N ASP A 4 11.28 -13.50 -20.33
CA ASP A 4 11.06 -14.93 -20.42
C ASP A 4 10.55 -15.43 -19.06
N ILE A 5 9.80 -16.52 -19.06
CA ILE A 5 9.22 -17.09 -17.84
C ILE A 5 9.70 -18.53 -17.83
N LEU A 6 10.25 -19.02 -16.72
CA LEU A 6 10.79 -20.37 -16.70
C LEU A 6 9.76 -21.40 -16.24
N PRO A 7 9.79 -22.62 -16.80
CA PRO A 7 8.99 -23.76 -16.34
C PRO A 7 9.23 -24.07 -14.86
N ASN A 8 8.18 -24.30 -14.08
CA ASN A 8 8.27 -24.68 -12.66
C ASN A 8 7.25 -25.75 -12.28
N THR A 9 7.66 -26.66 -11.38
CA THR A 9 6.94 -27.86 -10.94
C THR A 9 6.08 -27.66 -9.69
N ASN A 10 6.11 -26.47 -9.06
CA ASN A 10 5.28 -26.13 -7.90
C ASN A 10 4.17 -25.12 -8.28
N PRO A 11 2.87 -25.46 -8.16
CA PRO A 11 1.76 -24.60 -8.56
C PRO A 11 1.69 -23.26 -7.80
N ASP A 12 2.33 -23.17 -6.62
CA ASP A 12 2.34 -21.98 -5.79
C ASP A 12 3.59 -21.11 -6.00
N THR A 13 4.45 -21.42 -6.98
CA THR A 13 5.70 -20.69 -7.21
C THR A 13 5.78 -20.09 -8.61
N ILE A 14 5.77 -18.76 -8.68
CA ILE A 14 5.98 -17.98 -9.90
C ILE A 14 7.48 -17.78 -10.10
N VAL A 15 7.98 -17.93 -11.33
CA VAL A 15 9.38 -17.64 -11.68
C VAL A 15 9.41 -16.51 -12.70
N LEU A 16 10.08 -15.40 -12.40
CA LEU A 16 10.27 -14.27 -13.30
C LEU A 16 11.72 -14.24 -13.75
N GLN A 17 12.00 -14.25 -15.06
CA GLN A 17 13.35 -14.03 -15.59
C GLN A 17 13.51 -12.59 -16.07
N TYR A 18 14.60 -11.97 -15.66
CA TYR A 18 15.02 -10.63 -16.02
C TYR A 18 16.34 -10.68 -16.77
N THR A 19 16.35 -10.26 -18.03
CA THR A 19 17.60 -10.11 -18.78
C THR A 19 18.07 -8.66 -18.72
N TYR A 20 19.18 -8.41 -18.02
CA TYR A 20 19.81 -7.09 -17.89
C TYR A 20 20.58 -6.68 -19.15
N PHE A 21 20.96 -5.39 -19.23
CA PHE A 21 21.95 -4.92 -20.19
C PHE A 21 23.24 -5.72 -19.99
N ALA A 22 23.76 -6.34 -21.06
CA ALA A 22 24.83 -7.36 -21.08
C ALA A 22 24.41 -8.85 -20.95
N ASN A 23 23.14 -9.21 -21.23
CA ASN A 23 22.67 -10.61 -21.30
C ASN A 23 22.86 -11.41 -20.00
N ILE A 24 22.78 -10.73 -18.84
CA ILE A 24 22.78 -11.41 -17.55
C ILE A 24 21.33 -11.68 -17.16
N ASP A 25 20.98 -12.96 -17.03
CA ASP A 25 19.66 -13.39 -16.57
C ASP A 25 19.61 -13.43 -15.04
N LYS A 26 18.60 -12.78 -14.44
CA LYS A 26 18.23 -12.88 -13.04
C LYS A 26 16.89 -13.57 -12.91
N TYR A 27 16.78 -14.54 -12.01
CA TYR A 27 15.57 -15.33 -11.81
C TYR A 27 14.97 -15.04 -10.44
N ILE A 28 13.74 -14.53 -10.40
CA ILE A 28 13.02 -14.26 -9.16
C ILE A 28 12.00 -15.38 -8.93
N PHE A 29 12.20 -16.16 -7.88
CA PHE A 29 11.27 -17.19 -7.43
C PHE A 29 10.35 -16.62 -6.35
N ILE A 30 9.05 -16.65 -6.62
CA ILE A 30 8.04 -16.10 -5.71
C ILE A 30 7.11 -17.23 -5.30
N THR A 31 7.23 -17.67 -4.05
CA THR A 31 6.31 -18.66 -3.48
C THR A 31 5.15 -17.92 -2.80
N LEU A 32 3.95 -18.09 -3.36
CA LEU A 32 2.68 -17.66 -2.79
C LEU A 32 2.32 -18.61 -1.64
N ARG A 33 2.72 -18.28 -0.40
CA ARG A 33 2.14 -18.97 0.76
C ARG A 33 0.82 -18.31 1.13
N ASN A 34 -0.26 -19.08 1.09
CA ASN A 34 -1.56 -18.65 1.61
C ASN A 34 -1.47 -18.59 3.15
N GLY A 35 -1.15 -17.41 3.69
CA GLY A 35 -1.29 -17.14 5.12
C GLY A 35 -2.78 -16.99 5.43
N HIS A 36 -3.41 -18.01 5.99
CA HIS A 36 -4.80 -17.91 6.42
C HIS A 36 -4.92 -16.92 7.58
N SER A 37 -5.49 -15.75 7.31
CA SER A 37 -6.15 -14.93 8.33
C SER A 37 -7.59 -14.73 7.87
N THR A 38 -8.55 -15.10 8.72
CA THR A 38 -10.00 -15.06 8.47
C THR A 38 -10.53 -13.66 8.11
N HIS A 39 -9.71 -12.62 8.27
CA HIS A 39 -10.07 -11.22 8.04
C HIS A 39 -9.21 -10.49 7.01
N LYS A 40 -8.31 -11.18 6.28
CA LYS A 40 -7.30 -10.52 5.44
C LYS A 40 -7.24 -11.10 4.03
N ASN A 41 -7.56 -10.28 3.03
CA ASN A 41 -7.62 -10.63 1.59
C ASN A 41 -6.28 -10.42 0.86
N TYR A 42 -5.15 -10.71 1.52
CA TYR A 42 -3.82 -10.50 0.96
C TYR A 42 -2.96 -11.76 1.02
N HIS A 43 -2.04 -11.88 0.07
CA HIS A 43 -0.99 -12.88 0.06
C HIS A 43 0.28 -12.29 0.68
N ILE A 44 0.97 -13.07 1.50
CA ILE A 44 2.32 -12.75 1.94
C ILE A 44 3.28 -13.46 1.00
N LEU A 45 4.11 -12.68 0.31
CA LEU A 45 5.11 -13.22 -0.60
C LEU A 45 6.46 -13.28 0.09
N ARG A 46 7.09 -14.46 -0.01
CA ARG A 46 8.45 -14.73 0.45
C ARG A 46 9.23 -15.40 -0.69
N GLY A 47 10.44 -14.92 -0.95
CA GLY A 47 11.31 -15.42 -2.01
C GLY A 47 12.77 -15.31 -1.57
N SER A 48 13.66 -16.12 -2.16
CA SER A 48 15.09 -16.11 -1.83
C SER A 48 15.76 -14.76 -2.06
N ASP A 49 15.25 -14.00 -3.03
CA ASP A 49 15.77 -12.68 -3.43
C ASP A 49 14.86 -11.53 -2.97
N ILE A 50 13.72 -11.83 -2.33
CA ILE A 50 12.84 -10.82 -1.75
C ILE A 50 13.45 -10.41 -0.41
N VAL A 51 14.06 -9.23 -0.36
CA VAL A 51 14.79 -8.72 0.80
C VAL A 51 13.88 -8.43 2.01
N ALA A 52 12.57 -8.30 1.80
CA ALA A 52 11.59 -8.09 2.85
C ALA A 52 10.23 -8.69 2.48
N ASP A 53 9.53 -9.27 3.48
CA ASP A 53 8.15 -9.72 3.30
C ASP A 53 7.30 -8.60 2.69
N ILE A 54 6.42 -8.95 1.76
CA ILE A 54 5.42 -8.03 1.20
C ILE A 54 4.03 -8.63 1.36
N ALA A 55 3.07 -7.77 1.68
CA ALA A 55 1.65 -8.10 1.70
C ALA A 55 1.02 -7.48 0.46
N ILE A 56 0.52 -8.33 -0.44
CA ILE A 56 -0.14 -7.89 -1.67
C ILE A 56 -1.59 -8.36 -1.65
N ARG A 57 -2.53 -7.44 -1.92
CA ARG A 57 -3.93 -7.83 -2.04
C ARG A 57 -4.09 -8.85 -3.17
N LYS A 58 -5.03 -9.78 -3.01
CA LYS A 58 -5.36 -10.74 -4.07
C LYS A 58 -5.60 -10.01 -5.39
N PHE A 59 -4.86 -10.37 -6.44
CA PHE A 59 -4.92 -9.74 -7.75
C PHE A 59 -5.40 -10.73 -8.81
N SER A 60 -5.89 -10.21 -9.94
CA SER A 60 -6.32 -11.04 -11.07
C SER A 60 -5.12 -11.74 -11.70
N THR A 61 -5.27 -13.03 -11.99
CA THR A 61 -4.25 -13.82 -12.65
C THR A 61 -4.68 -14.25 -14.05
N THR A 62 -3.70 -14.66 -14.86
CA THR A 62 -3.91 -15.30 -16.15
C THR A 62 -3.05 -16.56 -16.24
N LEU A 63 -3.54 -17.57 -16.95
CA LEU A 63 -2.75 -18.76 -17.25
C LEU A 63 -1.84 -18.46 -18.44
N ALA A 64 -0.55 -18.71 -18.29
CA ALA A 64 0.42 -18.74 -19.38
C ALA A 64 0.95 -20.16 -19.56
N VAL A 65 1.30 -20.50 -20.80
CA VAL A 65 1.99 -21.76 -21.11
C VAL A 65 3.40 -21.40 -21.53
N ILE A 66 4.40 -21.80 -20.75
CA ILE A 66 5.80 -21.54 -21.08
C ILE A 66 6.60 -22.84 -21.04
N ASN A 67 7.30 -23.15 -22.15
CA ASN A 67 8.05 -24.40 -22.35
C ASN A 67 7.22 -25.68 -22.10
N GLY A 68 5.92 -25.61 -22.38
CA GLY A 68 4.98 -26.71 -22.15
C GLY A 68 4.33 -26.71 -20.76
N ASP A 69 4.85 -25.93 -19.82
CA ASP A 69 4.34 -25.85 -18.45
C ASP A 69 3.30 -24.75 -18.28
N LYS A 70 2.28 -25.06 -17.50
CA LYS A 70 1.17 -24.16 -17.18
C LYS A 70 1.51 -23.35 -15.94
N ILE A 71 1.64 -22.04 -16.07
CA ILE A 71 2.03 -21.12 -15.00
C ILE A 71 0.97 -20.05 -14.83
N ILE A 72 0.65 -19.71 -13.58
CA ILE A 72 -0.31 -18.65 -13.25
C ILE A 72 0.48 -17.35 -13.02
N LEU A 73 0.13 -16.30 -13.76
CA LEU A 73 0.81 -15.01 -13.72
C LEU A 73 -0.13 -13.88 -13.29
N PRO A 74 0.37 -12.79 -12.69
CA PRO A 74 -0.41 -11.57 -12.56
C PRO A 74 -0.88 -11.07 -13.93
N LYS A 75 -2.15 -10.68 -14.05
CA LYS A 75 -2.69 -10.11 -15.29
C LYS A 75 -2.00 -8.77 -15.64
N ASN A 76 -1.60 -8.00 -14.63
CA ASN A 76 -0.81 -6.78 -14.80
C ASN A 76 0.58 -6.98 -14.18
N ILE A 77 1.52 -7.45 -14.99
CA ILE A 77 2.89 -7.75 -14.57
C ILE A 77 3.62 -6.48 -14.14
N GLN A 78 3.48 -5.37 -14.87
CA GLN A 78 4.21 -4.14 -14.55
C GLN A 78 3.81 -3.58 -13.18
N TRP A 79 2.51 -3.53 -12.89
CA TRP A 79 2.02 -3.14 -11.57
C TRP A 79 2.58 -4.03 -10.47
N TYR A 80 2.58 -5.36 -10.71
CA TYR A 80 3.07 -6.33 -9.75
C TYR A 80 4.55 -6.10 -9.41
N LEU A 81 5.39 -5.93 -10.44
CA LEU A 81 6.82 -5.70 -10.27
C LEU A 81 7.09 -4.41 -9.50
N THR A 82 6.45 -3.32 -9.89
CA THR A 82 6.56 -2.04 -9.18
C THR A 82 6.13 -2.18 -7.72
N TYR A 83 5.03 -2.90 -7.43
CA TYR A 83 4.54 -3.11 -6.08
C TYR A 83 5.53 -3.94 -5.23
N VAL A 84 6.10 -5.01 -5.79
CA VAL A 84 7.04 -5.89 -5.08
C VAL A 84 8.38 -5.19 -4.79
N GLU A 85 8.91 -4.41 -5.73
CA GLU A 85 10.23 -3.78 -5.59
C GLU A 85 10.24 -2.61 -4.60
N THR A 86 9.11 -1.92 -4.47
CA THR A 86 9.07 -0.62 -3.79
C THR A 86 8.34 -0.65 -2.45
N ARG A 87 7.84 -1.81 -2.03
CA ARG A 87 7.00 -1.93 -0.83
C ARG A 87 7.54 -2.98 0.12
N LYS A 88 7.23 -2.79 1.40
CA LYS A 88 7.62 -3.68 2.48
C LYS A 88 6.43 -3.85 3.41
N PHE A 89 6.18 -5.08 3.81
CA PHE A 89 5.27 -5.37 4.90
C PHE A 89 5.98 -5.09 6.22
N VAL A 90 5.42 -4.18 7.00
CA VAL A 90 5.82 -3.97 8.39
C VAL A 90 4.84 -4.76 9.24
N GLU A 91 5.32 -5.81 9.89
CA GLU A 91 4.50 -6.54 10.85
C GLU A 91 4.29 -5.71 12.12
N CYS A 92 3.11 -5.81 12.73
CA CYS A 92 2.86 -5.12 13.99
C CYS A 92 3.58 -5.81 15.15
N ASN A 93 3.90 -5.04 16.18
CA ASN A 93 4.53 -5.52 17.39
C ASN A 93 3.45 -6.03 18.36
N TYR A 94 3.21 -7.35 18.33
CA TYR A 94 2.22 -8.00 19.18
C TYR A 94 2.46 -7.78 20.68
N GLU A 95 3.72 -7.80 21.14
CA GLU A 95 4.05 -7.56 22.56
C GLU A 95 3.71 -6.14 23.02
N SER A 96 3.80 -5.17 22.10
CA SER A 96 3.37 -3.79 22.36
C SER A 96 1.85 -3.71 22.38
N ALA A 97 1.18 -4.39 21.44
CA ALA A 97 -0.28 -4.38 21.34
C ALA A 97 -0.96 -5.01 22.57
N GLU A 98 -0.36 -6.05 23.18
CA GLU A 98 -0.85 -6.65 24.43
C GLU A 98 -0.89 -5.66 25.61
N LYS A 99 -0.05 -4.62 25.58
CA LYS A 99 0.01 -3.59 26.63
C LYS A 99 -0.99 -2.45 26.38
N VAL A 100 -1.61 -2.41 25.20
CA VAL A 100 -2.58 -1.36 24.84
C VAL A 100 -3.89 -1.64 25.55
N ASN A 101 -4.46 -0.61 26.17
CA ASN A 101 -5.78 -0.72 26.77
C ASN A 101 -6.87 -0.79 25.68
N LEU A 102 -7.23 -2.01 25.28
CA LEU A 102 -8.28 -2.28 24.28
C LEU A 102 -9.69 -1.85 24.73
N THR A 103 -9.89 -1.56 26.03
CA THR A 103 -11.18 -1.11 26.57
C THR A 103 -11.42 0.40 26.43
N ALA A 104 -10.39 1.16 26.05
CA ALA A 104 -10.53 2.59 25.82
C ALA A 104 -11.55 2.83 24.68
N PRO A 105 -12.48 3.80 24.83
CA PRO A 105 -13.39 4.17 23.77
C PRO A 105 -12.61 4.53 22.49
N ARG A 106 -13.06 3.98 21.36
CA ARG A 106 -12.50 4.28 20.05
C ARG A 106 -13.24 5.46 19.44
N LEU A 107 -12.52 6.37 18.82
CA LEU A 107 -13.10 7.48 18.06
C LEU A 107 -13.27 7.11 16.57
N VAL A 108 -12.39 6.25 16.06
CA VAL A 108 -12.52 5.60 14.74
C VAL A 108 -13.09 4.18 14.92
N PRO A 109 -14.28 3.88 14.37
CA PRO A 109 -14.89 2.56 14.53
C PRO A 109 -14.20 1.52 13.64
N HIS A 110 -14.27 0.23 14.03
CA HIS A 110 -13.75 -0.87 13.22
C HIS A 110 -14.29 -0.88 11.79
N ARG A 111 -15.56 -0.50 11.60
CA ARG A 111 -16.17 -0.40 10.25
C ARG A 111 -15.48 0.64 9.36
N ALA A 112 -14.90 1.70 9.93
CA ALA A 112 -14.11 2.65 9.15
C ALA A 112 -12.85 1.98 8.59
N VAL A 113 -12.19 1.10 9.37
CA VAL A 113 -11.01 0.33 8.91
C VAL A 113 -11.35 -0.62 7.75
N GLU A 114 -12.55 -1.20 7.76
CA GLU A 114 -13.02 -2.02 6.63
C GLU A 114 -13.18 -1.16 5.37
N LEU A 115 -13.84 0.00 5.48
CA LEU A 115 -14.03 0.94 4.37
C LEU A 115 -12.72 1.55 3.86
N VAL A 116 -11.72 1.70 4.73
CA VAL A 116 -10.37 2.14 4.33
C VAL A 116 -9.77 1.20 3.29
N THR A 117 -10.05 -0.10 3.35
CA THR A 117 -9.54 -1.05 2.35
C THR A 117 -10.10 -0.71 0.96
N GLU A 118 -11.43 -0.52 0.88
CA GLU A 118 -12.12 -0.14 -0.36
C GLU A 118 -11.68 1.23 -0.87
N PHE A 119 -11.45 2.18 0.05
CA PHE A 119 -10.91 3.50 -0.27
C PHE A 119 -9.50 3.43 -0.87
N VAL A 120 -8.58 2.67 -0.26
CA VAL A 120 -7.20 2.49 -0.76
C VAL A 120 -7.19 1.77 -2.10
N ASP A 121 -8.10 0.82 -2.33
CA ASP A 121 -8.22 0.12 -3.61
C ASP A 121 -8.49 1.08 -4.77
N ILE A 122 -9.34 2.09 -4.57
CA ILE A 122 -9.62 3.10 -5.59
C ILE A 122 -8.33 3.82 -6.01
N PHE A 123 -7.43 4.15 -5.06
CA PHE A 123 -6.15 4.74 -5.40
C PHE A 123 -5.27 3.77 -6.20
N ILE A 124 -5.16 2.52 -5.72
CA ILE A 124 -4.31 1.49 -6.35
C ILE A 124 -4.73 1.22 -7.80
N GLU A 125 -6.04 1.12 -8.04
CA GLU A 125 -6.60 0.92 -9.39
C GLU A 125 -6.30 2.09 -10.33
N ASN A 126 -6.00 3.28 -9.79
CA ASN A 126 -5.65 4.49 -10.52
C ASN A 126 -4.15 4.82 -10.42
N GLY A 127 -3.32 3.80 -10.19
CA GLY A 127 -1.86 3.92 -10.26
C GLY A 127 -1.21 4.67 -9.08
N GLN A 128 -1.98 4.94 -8.02
CA GLN A 128 -1.52 5.61 -6.81
C GLN A 128 -1.48 4.59 -5.69
N ILE A 129 -0.35 4.42 -5.00
CA ILE A 129 -0.21 3.34 -4.01
C ILE A 129 -0.04 3.94 -2.62
N PRO A 130 -1.14 4.15 -1.87
CA PRO A 130 -1.08 4.60 -0.49
C PRO A 130 -0.29 3.65 0.41
N PHE A 131 0.44 4.22 1.35
CA PHE A 131 1.05 3.50 2.47
C PHE A 131 0.80 4.24 3.77
N LEU A 132 0.69 3.49 4.87
CA LEU A 132 0.35 4.06 6.19
C LEU A 132 1.40 5.10 6.60
N SER A 133 0.95 6.21 7.15
CA SER A 133 1.82 7.29 7.62
C SER A 133 1.45 7.77 9.02
N PHE A 134 2.32 8.59 9.62
CA PHE A 134 2.08 9.30 10.89
C PHE A 134 1.48 8.44 12.01
N GLY A 135 0.41 8.92 12.66
CA GLY A 135 -0.27 8.24 13.76
C GLY A 135 -0.89 6.91 13.34
N THR A 136 -1.28 6.80 12.07
CA THR A 136 -1.85 5.58 11.50
C THR A 136 -0.80 4.46 11.38
N LEU A 137 0.40 4.77 10.89
CA LEU A 137 1.51 3.82 10.87
C LEU A 137 1.94 3.42 12.29
N LEU A 138 2.01 4.40 13.22
CA LEU A 138 2.32 4.12 14.62
C LEU A 138 1.28 3.19 15.26
N GLY A 139 -0.02 3.46 15.05
CA GLY A 139 -1.09 2.60 15.53
C GLY A 139 -0.96 1.18 14.98
N TRP A 140 -0.72 1.04 13.67
CA TRP A 140 -0.52 -0.26 13.07
C TRP A 140 0.65 -0.99 13.73
N TYR A 141 1.81 -0.34 13.83
CA TYR A 141 3.01 -0.96 14.38
C TYR A 141 2.90 -1.29 15.87
N ARG A 142 2.34 -0.38 16.69
CA ARG A 142 2.34 -0.50 18.16
C ARG A 142 1.09 -1.19 18.70
N ASP A 143 -0.08 -0.91 18.12
CA ASP A 143 -1.38 -1.31 18.65
C ASP A 143 -2.03 -2.42 17.80
N CYS A 144 -1.37 -2.85 16.71
CA CYS A 144 -1.93 -3.74 15.69
C CYS A 144 -3.29 -3.24 15.14
N GLY A 145 -3.48 -1.91 15.06
CA GLY A 145 -4.75 -1.30 14.68
C GLY A 145 -4.68 0.22 14.61
N ILE A 146 -5.82 0.89 14.71
CA ILE A 146 -5.87 2.36 14.82
C ILE A 146 -5.82 2.77 16.29
N ILE A 147 -5.05 3.81 16.60
CA ILE A 147 -4.93 4.35 17.96
C ILE A 147 -6.33 4.80 18.43
N SER A 148 -6.76 4.36 19.62
CA SER A 148 -8.15 4.53 20.07
C SER A 148 -8.64 5.98 20.10
N HIS A 149 -7.75 6.92 20.41
CA HIS A 149 -8.05 8.34 20.56
C HIS A 149 -7.63 9.20 19.35
N THR A 150 -7.27 8.60 18.22
CA THR A 150 -7.10 9.36 16.97
C THR A 150 -8.43 9.64 16.30
N HIS A 151 -8.52 10.70 15.52
CA HIS A 151 -9.77 11.11 14.87
C HIS A 151 -9.81 10.77 13.38
N ASP A 152 -8.66 10.50 12.78
CA ASP A 152 -8.39 10.41 11.35
C ASP A 152 -7.50 9.20 11.03
N ILE A 153 -7.28 8.99 9.73
CA ILE A 153 -6.43 7.94 9.21
C ILE A 153 -5.56 8.56 8.12
N ASP A 154 -4.26 8.34 8.20
CA ASP A 154 -3.26 8.99 7.37
C ASP A 154 -2.58 8.01 6.43
N PHE A 155 -2.44 8.44 5.18
CA PHE A 155 -1.61 7.77 4.20
C PHE A 155 -0.67 8.74 3.51
N ASN A 156 0.44 8.20 3.04
CA ASN A 156 1.29 8.85 2.06
C ASN A 156 1.14 8.20 0.69
N VAL A 157 1.32 9.00 -0.36
CA VAL A 157 1.45 8.57 -1.76
C VAL A 157 2.64 9.31 -2.36
N PHE A 158 3.42 8.71 -3.26
CA PHE A 158 4.49 9.48 -3.91
C PHE A 158 3.92 10.50 -4.90
N ALA A 159 4.43 11.72 -4.91
CA ALA A 159 4.01 12.78 -5.84
C ALA A 159 4.21 12.39 -7.32
N THR A 160 5.13 11.47 -7.61
CA THR A 160 5.33 10.90 -8.96
C THR A 160 4.18 10.01 -9.41
N GLU A 161 3.40 9.48 -8.47
CA GLU A 161 2.20 8.67 -8.74
C GLU A 161 0.94 9.53 -8.89
N TYR A 162 1.02 10.84 -8.60
CA TYR A 162 -0.14 11.73 -8.60
C TYR A 162 -0.87 11.76 -9.93
N ASP A 163 -2.16 11.42 -9.89
CA ASP A 163 -3.10 11.57 -10.99
C ASP A 163 -4.33 12.37 -10.53
N PRO A 164 -4.56 13.60 -11.06
CA PRO A 164 -5.70 14.43 -10.68
C PRO A 164 -7.07 13.82 -11.07
N THR A 165 -7.11 12.80 -11.93
CA THR A 165 -8.36 12.13 -12.28
C THR A 165 -9.01 11.42 -11.10
N ILE A 166 -8.24 11.12 -10.04
CA ILE A 166 -8.73 10.54 -8.78
C ILE A 166 -9.88 11.38 -8.18
N GLU A 167 -9.82 12.71 -8.32
CA GLU A 167 -10.86 13.61 -7.81
C GLU A 167 -12.23 13.31 -8.44
N LYS A 168 -12.25 12.98 -9.74
CA LYS A 168 -13.49 12.71 -10.47
C LYS A 168 -14.18 11.43 -10.01
N ILE A 169 -13.42 10.47 -9.51
CA ILE A 169 -13.94 9.19 -9.02
C ILE A 169 -14.78 9.38 -7.76
N PHE A 170 -14.46 10.40 -6.97
CA PHE A 170 -15.12 10.67 -5.68
C PHE A 170 -16.30 11.66 -5.76
N ILE A 171 -16.57 12.30 -6.92
CA ILE A 171 -17.63 13.31 -7.05
C ILE A 171 -19.02 12.79 -6.66
N ASN A 172 -19.31 11.52 -6.96
CA ASN A 172 -20.61 10.90 -6.71
C ASN A 172 -20.52 9.63 -5.87
N ASN A 173 -19.42 9.45 -5.13
CA ASN A 173 -19.26 8.27 -4.30
C ASN A 173 -20.05 8.44 -2.97
N PRO A 174 -21.01 7.55 -2.66
CA PRO A 174 -21.86 7.69 -1.47
C PRO A 174 -21.15 7.33 -0.16
N GLU A 175 -20.01 6.65 -0.24
CA GLU A 175 -19.23 6.19 0.92
C GLU A 175 -18.01 7.06 1.19
N PHE A 176 -17.49 7.74 0.16
CA PHE A 176 -16.28 8.54 0.22
C PHE A 176 -16.51 9.92 -0.41
N THR A 177 -16.34 10.98 0.37
CA THR A 177 -16.47 12.35 -0.15
C THR A 177 -15.15 13.09 -0.03
N LEU A 178 -14.68 13.70 -1.12
CA LEU A 178 -13.56 14.64 -1.08
C LEU A 178 -13.99 15.92 -0.34
N LYS A 179 -13.41 16.17 0.83
CA LYS A 179 -13.75 17.30 1.71
C LYS A 179 -12.82 18.48 1.49
N HIS A 180 -11.51 18.22 1.43
CA HIS A 180 -10.50 19.25 1.23
C HIS A 180 -9.45 18.78 0.22
N ARG A 181 -8.98 19.72 -0.59
CA ARG A 181 -7.78 19.60 -1.39
C ARG A 181 -6.95 20.86 -1.16
N ILE A 182 -5.73 20.70 -0.72
CA ILE A 182 -4.78 21.80 -0.58
C ILE A 182 -3.53 21.54 -1.43
N GLY A 183 -2.73 22.60 -1.63
CA GLY A 183 -1.51 22.55 -2.42
C GLY A 183 -1.71 22.50 -3.94
N LYS A 184 -0.60 22.32 -4.66
CA LYS A 184 -0.52 22.28 -6.12
C LYS A 184 0.27 21.06 -6.56
N ARG A 185 0.12 20.64 -7.82
CA ARG A 185 0.85 19.47 -8.36
C ARG A 185 2.34 19.53 -8.05
N GLU A 186 2.93 20.70 -8.21
CA GLU A 186 4.35 20.93 -8.02
C GLU A 186 4.74 20.87 -6.54
N HIS A 187 3.82 21.22 -5.63
CA HIS A 187 4.11 21.34 -4.21
C HIS A 187 2.91 21.01 -3.32
N SER A 188 3.12 20.13 -2.33
CA SER A 188 2.30 20.03 -1.12
C SER A 188 0.86 19.58 -1.33
N ILE A 189 0.57 18.66 -2.26
CA ILE A 189 -0.79 18.11 -2.36
C ILE A 189 -1.12 17.34 -1.09
N GLU A 190 -2.29 17.66 -0.56
CA GLU A 190 -2.98 16.89 0.47
C GLU A 190 -4.47 16.82 0.12
N TYR A 191 -5.04 15.63 0.27
CA TYR A 191 -6.48 15.42 0.18
C TYR A 191 -7.02 14.94 1.52
N THR A 192 -8.09 15.54 1.98
CA THR A 192 -8.92 15.01 3.06
C THR A 192 -10.20 14.44 2.48
N PHE A 193 -10.43 13.15 2.69
CA PHE A 193 -11.67 12.47 2.38
C PHE A 193 -12.47 12.22 3.66
N THR A 194 -13.78 12.03 3.52
CA THR A 194 -14.67 11.62 4.59
C THR A 194 -15.25 10.24 4.27
N LEU A 195 -15.10 9.29 5.19
CA LEU A 195 -15.61 7.93 5.12
C LEU A 195 -16.93 7.82 5.87
N HIS A 196 -18.00 7.53 5.14
CA HIS A 196 -19.37 7.45 5.65
C HIS A 196 -19.75 6.03 6.08
N HIS A 197 -19.19 5.55 7.20
CA HIS A 197 -19.42 4.18 7.70
C HIS A 197 -20.79 3.93 8.36
N LYS A 198 -21.61 4.97 8.60
CA LYS A 198 -22.97 4.88 9.16
C LYS A 198 -23.08 4.05 10.46
N VAL A 199 -22.08 4.14 11.35
CA VAL A 199 -22.11 3.45 12.65
C VAL A 199 -22.80 4.36 13.67
N PRO A 200 -23.87 3.91 14.36
CA PRO A 200 -24.54 4.72 15.37
C PRO A 200 -23.59 5.16 16.49
N GLY A 201 -23.66 6.45 16.87
CA GLY A 201 -22.80 7.02 17.92
C GLY A 201 -21.40 7.42 17.46
N TYR A 202 -21.07 7.26 16.17
CA TYR A 202 -19.81 7.68 15.58
C TYR A 202 -20.03 8.74 14.51
N ASN A 203 -19.14 9.73 14.49
CA ASN A 203 -19.04 10.66 13.36
C ASN A 203 -18.33 10.00 12.20
N ALA A 204 -18.54 10.51 10.98
CA ALA A 204 -17.78 10.07 9.81
C ALA A 204 -16.28 10.26 10.04
N THR A 205 -15.47 9.33 9.52
CA THR A 205 -14.03 9.28 9.76
C THR A 205 -13.29 10.01 8.63
N PRO A 206 -12.48 11.04 8.91
CA PRO A 206 -11.56 11.62 7.93
C PRO A 206 -10.45 10.64 7.55
N VAL A 207 -10.04 10.70 6.28
CA VAL A 207 -8.83 10.03 5.79
C VAL A 207 -8.02 11.05 5.00
N ASP A 208 -6.77 11.23 5.39
CA ASP A 208 -5.85 12.17 4.77
C ASP A 208 -4.81 11.46 3.90
N ILE A 209 -4.64 11.96 2.68
CA ILE A 209 -3.62 11.51 1.72
C ILE A 209 -2.62 12.65 1.52
N PHE A 210 -1.41 12.46 2.01
CA PHE A 210 -0.33 13.44 1.86
C PHE A 210 0.66 12.98 0.79
N TYR A 211 0.90 13.80 -0.23
CA TYR A 211 1.84 13.43 -1.29
C TYR A 211 3.28 13.74 -0.86
N LEU A 212 4.15 12.75 -1.01
CA LEU A 212 5.57 12.85 -0.74
C LEU A 212 6.33 13.30 -1.98
N TYR A 213 7.08 14.37 -1.83
CA TYR A 213 7.91 14.94 -2.87
C TYR A 213 9.37 14.60 -2.59
N ASN A 214 10.12 14.27 -3.64
CA ASN A 214 11.54 14.04 -3.51
C ASN A 214 12.24 15.33 -3.07
N HIS A 215 13.04 15.26 -2.00
CA HIS A 215 13.95 16.33 -1.60
C HIS A 215 15.37 16.05 -2.10
N ASN A 216 15.88 14.85 -1.82
CA ASN A 216 17.18 14.37 -2.30
C ASN A 216 17.21 12.83 -2.31
N GLU A 217 18.40 12.24 -2.51
CA GLU A 217 18.57 10.78 -2.59
C GLU A 217 18.10 10.00 -1.35
N THR A 218 18.04 10.65 -0.19
CA THR A 218 17.75 10.00 1.10
C THR A 218 16.53 10.56 1.82
N HIS A 219 15.95 11.65 1.32
CA HIS A 219 14.84 12.33 1.96
C HIS A 219 13.72 12.66 0.98
N GLU A 220 12.50 12.47 1.45
CA GLU A 220 11.29 13.03 0.90
C GLU A 220 10.77 14.14 1.83
N TRP A 221 9.89 14.99 1.33
CA TRP A 221 9.15 15.92 2.18
C TRP A 221 7.64 15.74 2.00
N SER A 222 6.91 15.89 3.10
CA SER A 222 5.45 15.81 3.18
C SER A 222 4.89 17.17 3.62
N PRO A 223 3.77 17.64 3.06
CA PRO A 223 3.09 18.81 3.59
C PRO A 223 2.50 18.53 4.97
N PHE A 224 2.56 19.53 5.86
CA PHE A 224 1.91 19.47 7.17
C PHE A 224 1.46 20.87 7.57
N LEU A 225 0.14 21.07 7.79
CA LEU A 225 -0.49 22.31 8.28
C LEU A 225 0.18 23.62 7.81
N SER A 226 -0.31 24.09 6.66
CA SER A 226 -0.19 25.42 6.01
C SER A 226 1.15 26.14 5.87
N ASP A 227 2.21 25.86 6.63
CA ASP A 227 3.52 26.55 6.48
C ASP A 227 4.75 25.70 6.90
N PHE A 228 4.57 24.45 7.35
CA PHE A 228 5.69 23.60 7.79
C PHE A 228 5.83 22.34 6.93
N TYR A 229 7.08 22.03 6.56
CA TYR A 229 7.42 20.80 5.83
C TYR A 229 7.98 19.77 6.82
N GLN A 230 7.52 18.52 6.74
CA GLN A 230 8.19 17.42 7.42
C GLN A 230 9.17 16.76 6.45
N LEU A 231 10.46 16.75 6.80
CA LEU A 231 11.47 15.99 6.09
C LEU A 231 11.44 14.54 6.59
N ILE A 232 11.06 13.62 5.71
CA ILE A 232 10.99 12.19 5.98
C ILE A 232 12.24 11.55 5.38
N ARG A 233 12.97 10.78 6.18
CA ARG A 233 14.12 10.00 5.70
C ARG A 233 13.64 8.58 5.39
N GLY A 234 13.35 8.28 4.12
CA GLY A 234 12.59 7.08 3.78
C GLY A 234 13.04 6.25 2.58
N LYS A 235 13.98 6.72 1.75
CA LYS A 235 14.34 5.93 0.56
C LYS A 235 15.09 4.67 0.98
N SER A 236 14.49 3.50 0.76
CA SER A 236 15.24 2.25 0.76
C SER A 236 16.26 2.33 -0.38
N VAL A 237 17.49 2.68 -0.03
CA VAL A 237 18.63 2.54 -0.92
C VAL A 237 18.71 1.05 -1.20
N LEU A 238 18.22 0.62 -2.37
CA LEU A 238 18.77 -0.58 -2.98
C LEU A 238 20.23 -0.20 -3.26
N GLN A 239 21.11 -0.53 -2.31
CA GLN A 239 22.53 -0.45 -2.56
C GLN A 239 22.82 -1.45 -3.69
N ASN A 240 23.35 -0.91 -4.79
CA ASN A 240 23.80 -1.66 -5.96
C ASN A 240 24.75 -2.80 -5.59
#